data_AF-A0A561SRF8-F1
#
_entry.id   AF-A0A561SRF8-F1
#
_cell.length_a   1.000
_cell.length_b   1.000
_cell.length_c   1.000
_cell.angle_alpha   90.00
_cell.angle_beta   90.00
_cell.angle_gamma   90.00
#
_symmetry.space_group_name_H-M   'P 1'
#
loop_
_entity.id
_entity.type
_entity.pdbx_description
1 polymer ?
#
loop_
_entity_poly.entity_id
_entity_poly.type
_entity_poly.pdbx_seq_one_letter_code
_entity_poly.pdbx_strand_id
1 'polypeptide(L)'
;MGLRRHRSTPEAGDAIENTVRRARKPLTAARAKRMIGVGKAVAPLLAPYALAAAAVARTRWDAYRAARLGVEPGQLAAYSGPGGALHARLSRIAEALDRLESGAEARGTDAARRFAVEIRPRLADLAVAVRAAEQMPAPRRRTAYRSIGAELDRLEIALLNHLGVGG
;
A
#
# COMPACT_ATOMS: atom_id res chain seq x y z
N MET A 1 -5.74 -72.15 -4.97
CA MET A 1 -6.58 -70.95 -5.11
C MET A 1 -5.95 -69.86 -4.24
N GLY A 2 -5.39 -68.79 -4.81
CA GLY A 2 -4.71 -67.75 -4.03
C GLY A 2 -3.97 -66.76 -4.92
N LEU A 3 -4.45 -65.53 -4.93
CA LEU A 3 -4.39 -64.55 -6.01
C LEU A 3 -3.06 -63.78 -6.12
N ARG A 4 -2.73 -63.41 -7.37
CA ARG A 4 -1.78 -62.34 -7.74
C ARG A 4 -2.08 -61.07 -6.95
N ARG A 5 -1.07 -60.29 -6.55
CA ARG A 5 -1.23 -58.84 -6.48
C ARG A 5 -0.01 -58.07 -6.99
N HIS A 6 -0.40 -57.10 -7.83
CA HIS A 6 0.35 -56.12 -8.60
C HIS A 6 1.35 -55.31 -7.77
N ARG A 7 2.48 -54.97 -8.42
CA ARG A 7 3.41 -53.93 -7.98
C ARG A 7 2.96 -52.62 -8.62
N SER A 8 2.45 -51.68 -7.84
CA SER A 8 1.99 -50.36 -8.32
C SER A 8 3.15 -49.37 -8.31
N THR A 9 3.36 -48.71 -9.44
CA THR A 9 4.23 -47.54 -9.64
C THR A 9 3.68 -46.31 -8.90
N PRO A 10 4.53 -45.43 -8.34
CA PRO A 10 4.06 -44.23 -7.64
C PRO A 10 3.60 -43.18 -8.66
N GLU A 11 2.31 -42.86 -8.65
CA GLU A 11 1.69 -41.86 -9.50
C GLU A 11 1.95 -40.43 -8.98
N ALA A 12 2.10 -39.49 -9.91
CA ALA A 12 2.40 -38.08 -9.63
C ALA A 12 1.35 -37.36 -8.76
N GLY A 13 0.16 -37.95 -8.53
CA GLY A 13 -0.85 -37.44 -7.61
C GLY A 13 -0.42 -37.42 -6.14
N ASP A 14 0.37 -38.41 -5.70
CA ASP A 14 0.84 -38.53 -4.31
C ASP A 14 1.86 -37.44 -3.92
N ALA A 15 2.57 -36.90 -4.91
CA ALA A 15 3.53 -35.81 -4.69
C ALA A 15 2.81 -34.49 -4.40
N ILE A 16 1.70 -34.23 -5.08
CA ILE A 16 0.94 -32.98 -4.97
C ILE A 16 0.15 -32.98 -3.66
N GLU A 17 -0.47 -34.12 -3.29
CA GLU A 17 -1.17 -34.27 -2.02
C GLU A 17 -0.23 -34.12 -0.80
N ASN A 18 1.00 -34.65 -0.90
CA ASN A 18 2.00 -34.49 0.15
C ASN A 18 2.45 -33.05 0.38
N THR A 19 2.46 -32.20 -0.67
CA THR A 19 2.82 -30.78 -0.53
C THR A 19 1.73 -29.99 0.19
N VAL A 20 0.46 -30.23 -0.14
CA VAL A 20 -0.70 -29.62 0.52
C VAL A 20 -0.81 -30.09 1.98
N ARG A 21 -0.47 -31.35 2.27
CA ARG A 21 -0.44 -31.89 3.65
C ARG A 21 0.70 -31.34 4.51
N ARG A 22 1.82 -30.92 3.90
CA ARG A 22 2.91 -30.22 4.61
C ARG A 22 2.53 -28.80 5.03
N ALA A 23 1.65 -28.13 4.28
CA ALA A 23 1.21 -26.76 4.57
C ALA A 23 0.27 -26.65 5.79
N ARG A 24 -0.37 -27.75 6.22
CA ARG A 24 -1.32 -27.79 7.36
C ARG A 24 -0.77 -28.49 8.61
N LYS A 25 0.53 -28.74 8.72
CA LYS A 25 1.09 -29.38 9.92
C LYS A 25 1.21 -28.36 11.06
N PRO A 26 0.55 -28.57 12.22
CA PRO A 26 0.76 -27.71 13.38
C PRO A 26 2.25 -27.70 13.74
N LEU A 27 2.76 -26.54 14.14
CA LEU A 27 4.17 -26.38 14.51
C LEU A 27 4.49 -27.31 15.69
N THR A 28 5.21 -28.39 15.41
CA THR A 28 5.62 -29.34 16.45
C THR A 28 6.65 -28.67 17.37
N ALA A 29 6.67 -29.05 18.65
CA ALA A 29 7.60 -28.48 19.65
C ALA A 29 9.07 -28.52 19.20
N ALA A 30 9.46 -29.56 18.46
CA ALA A 30 10.80 -29.71 17.91
C ALA A 30 11.13 -28.73 16.76
N ARG A 31 10.13 -28.25 16.02
CA ARG A 31 10.30 -27.19 15.01
C ARG A 31 10.36 -25.82 15.65
N ALA A 32 9.52 -25.56 16.66
CA ALA A 32 9.57 -24.32 17.44
C ALA A 32 10.95 -24.13 18.11
N LYS A 33 11.50 -25.18 18.75
CA LYS A 33 12.85 -25.16 19.33
C LYS A 33 13.93 -24.83 18.29
N ARG A 34 13.84 -25.39 17.08
CA ARG A 34 14.77 -25.09 15.98
C ARG A 34 14.63 -23.66 15.46
N MET A 35 13.40 -23.15 15.32
CA MET A 35 13.16 -21.77 14.91
C MET A 35 13.70 -20.76 15.93
N ILE A 36 13.54 -21.02 17.23
CA ILE A 36 14.10 -20.18 18.30
C ILE A 36 15.64 -20.21 18.25
N GLY A 37 16.23 -21.39 18.06
CA GLY A 37 17.69 -21.55 17.94
C GLY A 37 18.27 -20.79 16.75
N VAL A 38 17.68 -20.97 15.56
CA VAL A 38 18.08 -20.25 14.33
C VAL A 38 17.84 -18.76 14.49
N GLY A 39 16.69 -18.36 15.02
CA GLY A 39 16.33 -16.96 15.25
C GLY A 39 17.38 -16.22 16.09
N LYS A 40 17.92 -16.84 17.14
CA LYS A 40 18.99 -16.24 17.96
C LYS A 40 20.29 -15.98 17.20
N ALA A 41 20.63 -16.78 16.19
CA ALA A 41 21.84 -16.61 15.41
C ALA A 41 21.72 -15.48 14.38
N VAL A 42 20.56 -15.34 13.73
CA VAL A 42 20.31 -14.28 12.72
C VAL A 42 19.75 -12.98 13.31
N ALA A 43 19.32 -13.00 14.57
CA ALA A 43 18.74 -11.83 15.24
C ALA A 43 19.61 -10.57 15.17
N PRO A 44 20.94 -10.58 15.41
CA PRO A 44 21.75 -9.36 15.39
C PRO A 44 21.83 -8.70 14.01
N LEU A 45 21.81 -9.51 12.94
CA LEU A 45 21.89 -9.04 11.56
C LEU A 45 20.56 -8.44 11.08
N LEU A 46 19.44 -9.03 11.52
CA LEU A 46 18.10 -8.56 11.15
C LEU A 46 17.55 -7.51 12.11
N ALA A 47 18.13 -7.36 13.30
CA ALA A 47 17.73 -6.37 14.31
C ALA A 47 17.58 -4.94 13.76
N PRO A 48 18.53 -4.35 13.02
CA PRO A 48 18.38 -2.97 12.53
C PRO A 48 17.22 -2.83 11.54
N TYR A 49 17.00 -3.82 10.68
CA TYR A 49 15.91 -3.81 9.70
C TYR A 49 14.54 -4.07 10.33
N ALA A 50 14.49 -4.96 11.32
CA ALA A 50 13.29 -5.20 12.11
C ALA A 50 12.90 -3.95 12.90
N LEU A 51 13.88 -3.24 13.46
CA LEU A 51 13.66 -1.96 14.15
C LEU A 51 13.13 -0.88 13.19
N ALA A 52 13.70 -0.77 11.98
CA ALA A 52 13.25 0.16 10.96
C ALA A 52 11.82 -0.17 10.45
N ALA A 53 11.53 -1.45 10.20
CA ALA A 53 10.20 -1.91 9.80
C ALA A 53 9.17 -1.69 10.92
N ALA A 54 9.56 -1.92 12.18
CA ALA A 54 8.71 -1.64 13.34
C ALA A 54 8.43 -0.14 13.49
N ALA A 55 9.39 0.75 13.20
CA ALA A 55 9.18 2.20 13.23
C ALA A 55 8.18 2.66 12.16
N VAL A 56 8.24 2.11 10.95
CA VAL A 56 7.31 2.42 9.85
C VAL A 56 5.91 1.81 10.10
N ALA A 57 5.85 0.60 10.67
CA ALA A 57 4.58 -0.02 11.04
C ALA A 57 3.92 0.72 12.22
N ARG A 58 4.71 1.15 13.20
CA ARG A 58 4.23 1.88 14.38
C ARG A 58 3.73 3.27 14.04
N THR A 59 4.38 4.00 13.14
CA THR A 59 3.89 5.30 12.66
C THR A 59 2.55 5.17 11.92
N ARG A 60 2.38 4.12 11.11
CA ARG A 60 1.08 3.82 10.47
C ARG A 60 0.00 3.42 11.47
N TRP A 61 0.36 2.62 12.48
CA TRP A 61 -0.57 2.20 13.52
C TRP A 61 -0.98 3.34 14.45
N ASP A 62 -0.05 4.21 14.82
CA ASP A 62 -0.29 5.38 15.65
C ASP A 62 -1.13 6.42 14.89
N ALA A 63 -0.91 6.59 13.57
CA ALA A 63 -1.79 7.40 12.72
C ALA A 63 -3.23 6.86 12.69
N TYR A 64 -3.39 5.54 12.58
CA TYR A 64 -4.69 4.88 12.59
C TYR A 64 -5.40 4.98 13.96
N ARG A 65 -4.63 4.92 15.07
CA ARG A 65 -5.15 5.10 16.43
C ARG A 65 -5.51 6.55 16.75
N ALA A 66 -4.72 7.50 16.25
CA ALA A 66 -4.95 8.94 16.42
C ALA A 66 -6.22 9.41 15.68
N ALA A 67 -6.47 8.87 14.47
CA ALA A 67 -7.71 9.08 13.73
C ALA A 67 -8.96 8.65 14.54
N ARG A 68 -8.79 7.72 15.47
CA ARG A 68 -9.86 7.22 16.36
C ARG A 68 -10.03 8.04 17.64
N LEU A 69 -9.07 8.90 17.98
CA LEU A 69 -9.08 9.75 19.18
C LEU A 69 -9.36 11.23 18.87
N GLY A 70 -9.70 11.54 17.61
CA GLY A 70 -10.27 12.84 17.24
C GLY A 70 -9.33 14.04 17.34
N VAL A 71 -8.03 13.82 17.56
CA VAL A 71 -7.04 14.90 17.54
C VAL A 71 -5.83 14.39 16.78
N GLU A 72 -5.55 15.07 15.67
CA GLU A 72 -4.47 14.74 14.75
C GLU A 72 -3.33 15.77 14.94
N PRO A 73 -2.42 15.59 15.92
CA PRO A 73 -1.35 16.56 16.16
C PRO A 73 -0.29 16.58 15.03
N GLY A 74 -0.29 15.58 14.14
CA GLY A 74 0.70 15.47 13.06
C GLY A 74 0.24 15.99 11.70
N GLN A 75 -1.04 15.86 11.33
CA GLN A 75 -1.50 16.30 10.01
C GLN A 75 -2.12 17.68 9.99
N LEU A 76 -2.58 18.19 11.13
CA LEU A 76 -2.83 19.63 11.20
C LEU A 76 -1.55 20.40 10.85
N ALA A 77 -0.36 20.02 11.36
CA ALA A 77 0.88 20.70 10.99
C ALA A 77 1.27 20.55 9.49
N ALA A 78 1.02 19.39 8.88
CA ALA A 78 1.30 19.16 7.45
C ALA A 78 0.32 19.90 6.51
N TYR A 79 -0.93 20.14 6.95
CA TYR A 79 -1.94 20.90 6.20
C TYR A 79 -2.12 22.35 6.68
N SER A 80 -1.39 22.82 7.71
CA SER A 80 -1.49 24.20 8.23
C SER A 80 -0.60 25.20 7.50
N GLY A 81 0.11 24.77 6.46
CA GLY A 81 0.92 25.64 5.60
C GLY A 81 0.10 26.34 4.51
N PRO A 82 0.69 27.31 3.77
CA PRO A 82 0.02 28.02 2.68
C PRO A 82 -0.57 27.09 1.60
N GLY A 83 -0.02 25.87 1.44
CA GLY A 83 -0.46 24.85 0.47
C GLY A 83 -1.45 23.81 1.02
N GLY A 84 -1.95 23.95 2.25
CA GLY A 84 -2.74 22.93 2.94
C GLY A 84 -3.92 22.36 2.15
N ALA A 85 -4.69 23.23 1.48
CA ALA A 85 -5.80 22.81 0.63
C ALA A 85 -5.36 21.94 -0.56
N LEU A 86 -4.21 22.23 -1.17
CA LEU A 86 -3.66 21.43 -2.28
C LEU A 86 -3.15 20.07 -1.78
N HIS A 87 -2.46 20.04 -0.63
CA HIS A 87 -2.04 18.78 -0.01
C HIS A 87 -3.23 17.88 0.34
N ALA A 88 -4.32 18.46 0.85
CA ALA A 88 -5.54 17.71 1.15
C ALA A 88 -6.24 17.17 -0.11
N ARG A 89 -6.10 17.85 -1.25
CA ARG A 89 -6.59 17.34 -2.55
C ARG A 89 -5.71 16.21 -3.06
N LEU A 90 -4.39 16.37 -3.00
CA LEU A 90 -3.41 15.35 -3.37
C LEU A 90 -3.64 14.04 -2.59
N SER A 91 -3.87 14.12 -1.27
CA SER A 91 -4.13 12.93 -0.44
C SER A 91 -5.44 12.24 -0.84
N ARG A 92 -6.52 12.99 -1.05
CA ARG A 92 -7.80 12.42 -1.52
C ARG A 92 -7.68 11.74 -2.88
N ILE A 93 -6.95 12.34 -3.83
CA ILE A 93 -6.72 11.71 -5.14
C ILE A 93 -5.89 10.44 -4.96
N ALA A 94 -4.82 10.46 -4.16
CA ALA A 94 -3.98 9.28 -3.91
C ALA A 94 -4.79 8.12 -3.33
N GLU A 95 -5.63 8.37 -2.33
CA GLU A 95 -6.54 7.37 -1.74
C GLU A 95 -7.51 6.79 -2.78
N ALA A 96 -8.02 7.62 -3.69
CA ALA A 96 -8.89 7.15 -4.76
C ALA A 96 -8.14 6.27 -5.79
N LEU A 97 -6.90 6.63 -6.14
CA LEU A 97 -6.06 5.80 -7.01
C LEU A 97 -5.74 4.44 -6.37
N ASP A 98 -5.49 4.40 -5.06
CA ASP A 98 -5.25 3.14 -4.33
C ASP A 98 -6.50 2.23 -4.32
N ARG A 99 -7.69 2.81 -4.19
CA ARG A 99 -8.96 2.06 -4.31
C ARG A 99 -9.21 1.53 -5.71
N LEU A 100 -8.87 2.31 -6.75
CA LEU A 100 -8.93 1.87 -8.14
C LEU A 100 -7.98 0.69 -8.41
N GLU A 101 -6.73 0.78 -7.94
CA GLU A 101 -5.73 -0.26 -8.16
C GLU A 101 -6.06 -1.58 -7.44
N SER A 102 -6.50 -1.48 -6.17
CA SER A 102 -6.88 -2.64 -5.37
C SER A 102 -8.15 -3.33 -5.86
N GLY A 103 -8.89 -2.71 -6.79
CA GLY A 103 -10.18 -3.21 -7.27
C GLY A 103 -11.28 -3.17 -6.21
N ALA A 104 -11.10 -2.36 -5.15
CA ALA A 104 -12.08 -2.19 -4.09
C ALA A 104 -13.33 -1.42 -4.56
N GLU A 105 -13.22 -0.70 -5.66
CA GLU A 105 -14.36 -0.01 -6.28
C GLU A 105 -15.27 -1.00 -7.00
N ALA A 106 -16.59 -0.85 -6.81
CA ALA A 106 -17.62 -1.73 -7.38
C ALA A 106 -17.59 -1.83 -8.92
N ARG A 107 -16.89 -0.92 -9.59
CA ARG A 107 -16.67 -0.88 -11.05
C ARG A 107 -15.20 -0.98 -11.44
N GLY A 108 -14.35 -1.66 -10.67
CA GLY A 108 -12.92 -1.82 -10.96
C GLY A 108 -12.66 -2.42 -12.34
N THR A 109 -12.47 -1.57 -13.35
CA THR A 109 -12.11 -1.97 -14.72
C THR A 109 -10.59 -2.05 -14.86
N ASP A 110 -10.11 -2.85 -15.82
CA ASP A 110 -8.69 -2.85 -16.18
C ASP A 110 -8.18 -1.47 -16.62
N ALA A 111 -9.04 -0.68 -17.27
CA ALA A 111 -8.74 0.69 -17.65
C ALA A 111 -8.50 1.58 -16.41
N ALA A 112 -9.35 1.47 -15.38
CA ALA A 112 -9.21 2.24 -14.15
C ALA A 112 -7.95 1.87 -13.34
N ARG A 113 -7.59 0.58 -13.33
CA ARG A 113 -6.31 0.13 -12.74
C ARG A 113 -5.10 0.69 -13.47
N ARG A 114 -5.10 0.64 -14.80
CA ARG A 114 -4.01 1.21 -15.62
C ARG A 114 -3.87 2.71 -15.44
N PHE A 115 -5.00 3.43 -15.41
CA PHE A 115 -5.04 4.85 -15.10
C PHE A 115 -4.42 5.16 -13.73
N ALA A 116 -4.75 4.37 -12.69
CA ALA A 116 -4.17 4.56 -11.36
C ALA A 116 -2.64 4.43 -11.35
N VAL A 117 -2.11 3.41 -12.03
CA VAL A 117 -0.66 3.21 -12.17
C VAL A 117 -0.01 4.36 -12.94
N GLU A 118 -0.63 4.82 -14.02
CA GLU A 118 -0.11 5.88 -14.91
C GLU A 118 -0.07 7.26 -14.23
N ILE A 119 -1.07 7.60 -13.43
CA ILE A 119 -1.20 8.94 -12.83
C ILE A 119 -0.40 9.10 -11.54
N ARG A 120 -0.07 8.02 -10.82
CA ARG A 120 0.67 8.08 -9.55
C ARG A 120 1.99 8.88 -9.63
N PRO A 121 2.87 8.70 -10.64
CA PRO A 121 4.09 9.51 -10.78
C PRO A 121 3.78 11.01 -10.92
N ARG A 122 2.80 11.37 -11.75
CA ARG A 122 2.37 12.76 -11.95
C ARG A 122 1.84 13.38 -10.65
N LEU A 123 1.10 12.62 -9.85
CA LEU A 123 0.61 13.07 -8.55
C LEU A 123 1.76 13.33 -7.56
N ALA A 124 2.80 12.50 -7.58
CA ALA A 124 4.01 12.69 -6.77
C ALA A 124 4.77 13.97 -7.20
N ASP A 125 4.89 14.22 -8.50
CA ASP A 125 5.51 15.44 -9.03
C ASP A 125 4.74 16.70 -8.60
N LEU A 126 3.40 16.65 -8.60
CA LEU A 126 2.57 17.76 -8.11
C LEU A 126 2.77 18.00 -6.62
N ALA A 127 2.93 16.94 -5.80
CA ALA A 127 3.25 17.09 -4.38
C ALA A 127 4.62 17.76 -4.16
N VAL A 128 5.62 17.44 -4.99
CA VAL A 128 6.92 18.15 -5.00
C VAL A 128 6.74 19.61 -5.41
N ALA A 129 5.93 19.88 -6.44
CA ALA A 129 5.65 21.23 -6.92
C ALA A 129 4.97 22.12 -5.86
N VAL A 130 4.03 21.57 -5.07
CA VAL A 130 3.39 22.31 -3.95
C VAL A 130 4.44 22.73 -2.92
N ARG A 131 5.30 21.80 -2.48
CA ARG A 131 6.40 22.11 -1.52
C ARG A 131 7.39 23.12 -2.09
N ALA A 132 7.70 23.04 -3.38
CA ALA A 132 8.57 24.03 -4.03
C ALA A 132 7.91 25.42 -4.10
N ALA A 133 6.60 25.47 -4.37
CA ALA A 133 5.83 26.71 -4.41
C ALA A 133 5.70 27.37 -3.03
N GLU A 134 5.69 26.59 -1.94
CA GLU A 134 5.70 27.12 -0.55
C GLU A 134 6.94 27.99 -0.27
N GLN A 135 8.08 27.70 -0.90
CA GLN A 135 9.33 28.46 -0.77
C GLN A 135 9.36 29.74 -1.64
N MET A 136 8.34 29.97 -2.46
CA MET A 136 8.29 31.14 -3.34
C MET A 136 7.71 32.39 -2.64
N PRO A 137 8.11 33.61 -3.06
CA PRO A 137 7.45 34.84 -2.66
C PRO A 137 5.95 34.82 -2.99
N ALA A 138 5.14 35.52 -2.17
CA ALA A 138 3.68 35.41 -2.20
C ALA A 138 3.03 35.60 -3.60
N PRO A 139 3.43 36.57 -4.45
CA PRO A 139 2.86 36.71 -5.78
C PRO A 139 3.13 35.49 -6.68
N ARG A 140 4.37 34.97 -6.67
CA ARG A 140 4.78 33.82 -7.48
C ARG A 140 4.14 32.53 -6.97
N ARG A 141 4.08 32.36 -5.64
CA ARG A 141 3.40 31.24 -4.98
C ARG A 141 1.93 31.14 -5.40
N ARG A 142 1.17 32.24 -5.40
CA ARG A 142 -0.24 32.25 -5.83
C ARG A 142 -0.43 31.79 -7.27
N THR A 143 0.45 32.20 -8.18
CA THR A 143 0.39 31.77 -9.58
C THR A 143 0.72 30.28 -9.72
N ALA A 144 1.74 29.79 -9.02
CA ALA A 144 2.06 28.37 -8.99
C ALA A 144 0.89 27.53 -8.44
N TYR A 145 0.29 27.95 -7.32
CA TYR A 145 -0.87 27.25 -6.74
C TYR A 145 -2.07 27.20 -7.66
N ARG A 146 -2.37 28.28 -8.40
CA ARG A 146 -3.45 28.26 -9.40
C ARG A 146 -3.18 27.24 -10.51
N SER A 147 -1.94 27.19 -11.01
CA SER A 147 -1.57 26.23 -12.05
C SER A 147 -1.64 24.78 -11.55
N ILE A 148 -1.18 24.52 -10.33
CA ILE A 148 -1.25 23.19 -9.70
C ILE A 148 -2.71 22.81 -9.44
N GLY A 149 -3.53 23.75 -8.94
CA GLY A 149 -4.96 23.53 -8.72
C GLY A 149 -5.68 23.12 -10.00
N ALA A 150 -5.44 23.83 -11.11
CA ALA A 150 -6.02 23.50 -12.41
C ALA A 150 -5.59 22.12 -12.94
N GLU A 151 -4.39 21.67 -12.58
CA GLU A 151 -3.92 20.32 -12.92
C GLU A 151 -4.61 19.24 -12.07
N LEU A 152 -4.80 19.50 -10.77
CA LEU A 152 -5.57 18.62 -9.90
C LEU A 152 -7.03 18.53 -10.34
N ASP A 153 -7.64 19.63 -10.79
CA ASP A 153 -9.02 19.64 -11.31
C ASP A 153 -9.15 18.68 -12.51
N ARG A 154 -8.17 18.67 -13.43
CA ARG A 154 -8.13 17.74 -14.57
C ARG A 154 -8.02 16.29 -14.14
N LEU A 155 -7.16 16.01 -13.15
CA LEU A 155 -7.00 14.66 -12.61
C LEU A 155 -8.27 14.17 -11.90
N GLU A 156 -8.95 15.05 -11.15
CA GLU A 156 -10.21 14.73 -10.49
C GLU A 156 -11.31 14.41 -11.51
N ILE A 157 -11.43 15.16 -12.60
CA ILE A 157 -12.38 14.85 -13.68
C ILE A 157 -12.04 13.50 -14.32
N ALA A 158 -10.77 13.25 -14.65
CA ALA A 158 -10.35 11.97 -15.22
C ALA A 158 -10.63 10.79 -14.26
N LEU A 159 -10.41 10.99 -12.97
CA LEU A 159 -10.72 10.02 -11.92
C LEU A 159 -12.23 9.74 -11.86
N LEU A 160 -13.08 10.76 -11.86
CA LEU A 160 -14.54 10.61 -11.83
C LEU A 160 -15.08 9.85 -13.06
N ASN A 161 -14.46 10.02 -14.22
CA ASN A 161 -14.80 9.25 -15.42
C ASN A 161 -14.53 7.75 -15.22
N HIS A 162 -13.42 7.40 -14.58
CA HIS A 162 -13.09 6.00 -14.29
C HIS A 162 -13.96 5.40 -13.16
N LEU A 163 -14.48 6.23 -12.27
CA LEU A 163 -15.48 5.83 -11.26
C LEU A 163 -16.90 5.70 -11.85
N GLY A 164 -17.11 6.16 -13.09
CA GLY A 164 -18.41 6.15 -13.76
C GLY A 164 -19.40 7.14 -13.15
N VAL A 165 -18.90 8.28 -12.66
CA VAL A 165 -19.70 9.40 -12.11
C VAL A 165 -19.69 10.62 -13.03
N GLY A 166 -18.73 10.72 -13.95
CA GLY A 166 -18.56 11.85 -14.89
C GLY A 166 -19.34 11.74 -16.21
N GLY A 167 -20.45 11.01 -16.23
CA GLY A 167 -21.32 10.84 -17.40
C GLY A 167 -22.55 11.73 -17.36
#